data_AF-A0A535J7G7-F1
#
_entry.id   AF-A0A535J7G7-F1
#
_cell.length_a   1.000
_cell.length_b   1.000
_cell.length_c   1.000
_cell.angle_alpha   90.00
_cell.angle_beta   90.00
_cell.angle_gamma   90.00
#
_symmetry.space_group_name_H-M   'P 1'
#
loop_
_entity.id
_entity.type
_entity.pdbx_description
1 polymer ?
#
loop_
_entity_poly.entity_id
_entity_poly.type
_entity_poly.pdbx_seq_one_letter_code
_entity_poly.pdbx_strand_id
1 'polypeptide(L)'
;AYTPFIGSFIRALWRGGDFVGPITLSRTFGIHVWLIPAILFPLIGAHLALLRKHGEFGSYINYRGAYRSREGVDVPPPPAQRPIEPPYPAVPTDELWAAPLETEDFFPFQTFKDGLVSVALVIVVFLLAVAIGAPLEAVADPSTTSYTPVPEWFFLPLDELLLLVPQQLIPLVLVLPTGGVLLLLALPFIDRGPERNPFERPAVMVPGAFAVLFVVILTLLGSGRLFNL
;
A
#
# COMPACT_ATOMS: atom_id res chain seq x y z
N ALA A 1 -22.70 -5.09 -15.17
CA ALA A 1 -21.24 -4.89 -15.09
C ALA A 1 -20.99 -3.49 -15.62
N TYR A 2 -20.32 -2.62 -14.87
CA TYR A 2 -20.21 -1.20 -15.22
C TYR A 2 -19.07 -0.91 -16.21
N THR A 3 -18.14 -1.85 -16.41
CA THR A 3 -17.05 -1.73 -17.39
C THR A 3 -17.54 -2.03 -18.80
N PRO A 4 -17.48 -1.06 -19.74
CA PRO A 4 -17.89 -1.30 -21.12
C PRO A 4 -16.95 -2.32 -21.78
N PHE A 5 -17.46 -3.03 -22.79
CA PHE A 5 -16.77 -4.05 -23.61
C PHE A 5 -16.35 -5.34 -22.89
N ILE A 6 -15.66 -5.23 -21.75
CA ILE A 6 -15.01 -6.37 -21.08
C ILE A 6 -15.82 -6.84 -19.86
N GLY A 7 -16.77 -6.03 -19.35
CA GLY A 7 -17.49 -6.33 -18.12
C GLY A 7 -18.32 -7.62 -18.16
N SER A 8 -18.92 -7.95 -19.30
CA SER A 8 -19.65 -9.21 -19.50
C SER A 8 -18.71 -10.41 -19.50
N PHE A 9 -17.57 -10.29 -20.18
CA PHE A 9 -16.53 -11.31 -20.20
C PHE A 9 -15.94 -11.56 -18.80
N ILE A 10 -15.57 -10.52 -18.07
CA ILE A 10 -15.03 -10.64 -16.69
C ILE A 10 -16.05 -11.32 -15.79
N ARG A 11 -17.32 -10.92 -15.87
CA ARG A 11 -18.39 -11.55 -15.08
C ARG A 11 -18.52 -13.04 -15.41
N ALA A 12 -18.52 -13.40 -16.69
CA ALA A 12 -18.61 -14.79 -17.14
C ALA A 12 -17.37 -15.62 -16.73
N LEU A 13 -16.18 -15.02 -16.81
CA LEU A 13 -14.93 -15.63 -16.40
C LEU A 13 -14.89 -15.88 -14.88
N TRP A 14 -15.36 -14.94 -14.07
CA TRP A 14 -15.33 -15.11 -12.61
C TRP A 14 -16.46 -16.00 -12.09
N ARG A 15 -17.70 -15.78 -12.54
CA ARG A 15 -18.85 -16.57 -12.05
C ARG A 15 -18.87 -17.98 -12.64
N GLY A 16 -18.51 -18.15 -13.90
CA GLY A 16 -18.58 -19.45 -14.59
C GLY A 16 -19.99 -19.99 -14.83
N GLY A 17 -21.01 -19.18 -14.59
CA GLY A 17 -22.43 -19.48 -14.78
C GLY A 17 -23.29 -18.25 -14.44
N ASP A 18 -24.61 -18.45 -14.36
CA ASP A 18 -25.57 -17.37 -14.13
C ASP A 18 -25.55 -16.85 -12.67
N PHE A 19 -25.17 -17.70 -11.73
CA PHE A 19 -25.07 -17.42 -10.30
C PHE A 19 -23.69 -17.80 -9.73
N VAL A 20 -23.41 -17.36 -8.50
CA VAL A 20 -22.18 -17.72 -7.78
C VAL A 20 -22.35 -19.14 -7.24
N GLY A 21 -21.51 -20.07 -7.69
CA GLY A 21 -21.65 -21.49 -7.38
C GLY A 21 -20.31 -22.24 -7.27
N PRO A 22 -20.32 -23.58 -7.31
CA PRO A 22 -19.11 -24.39 -7.15
C PRO A 22 -17.98 -24.05 -8.15
N ILE A 23 -18.34 -23.64 -9.37
CA ILE A 23 -17.37 -23.22 -10.40
C ILE A 23 -16.70 -21.90 -10.00
N THR A 24 -17.45 -20.94 -9.45
CA THR A 24 -16.88 -19.68 -8.96
C THR A 24 -15.87 -19.95 -7.84
N LEU A 25 -16.18 -20.90 -6.95
CA LEU A 25 -15.31 -21.28 -5.84
C LEU A 25 -14.00 -21.92 -6.34
N SER A 26 -14.07 -22.91 -7.23
CA SER A 26 -12.88 -23.59 -7.75
C SER A 26 -11.98 -22.65 -8.55
N ARG A 27 -12.56 -21.71 -9.32
CA ARG A 27 -11.79 -20.66 -10.02
C ARG A 27 -11.15 -19.68 -9.06
N THR A 28 -11.89 -19.20 -8.07
CA THR A 28 -11.36 -18.26 -7.06
C THR A 28 -10.23 -18.92 -6.26
N PHE A 29 -10.39 -20.18 -5.87
CA PHE A 29 -9.33 -20.98 -5.24
C PHE A 29 -8.09 -21.07 -6.13
N GLY A 30 -8.27 -21.44 -7.41
CA GLY A 30 -7.18 -21.52 -8.38
C GLY A 30 -6.42 -20.20 -8.53
N ILE A 31 -7.16 -19.09 -8.64
CA ILE A 31 -6.57 -17.76 -8.79
C ILE A 31 -5.86 -17.31 -7.52
N HIS A 32 -6.48 -17.50 -6.35
CA HIS A 32 -5.98 -16.98 -5.08
C HIS A 32 -4.81 -17.81 -4.51
N VAL A 33 -4.88 -19.14 -4.62
CA VAL A 33 -3.87 -20.04 -4.04
C VAL A 33 -2.70 -20.27 -4.98
N TRP A 34 -2.92 -20.25 -6.30
CA TRP A 34 -1.86 -20.52 -7.28
C TRP A 34 -1.45 -19.28 -8.04
N LEU A 35 -2.36 -18.68 -8.82
CA LEU A 35 -1.99 -17.66 -9.80
C LEU A 35 -1.43 -16.39 -9.15
N ILE A 36 -2.14 -15.82 -8.18
CA ILE A 36 -1.74 -14.59 -7.49
C ILE A 36 -0.39 -14.78 -6.78
N PRO A 37 -0.19 -15.82 -5.95
CA PRO A 37 1.11 -16.06 -5.32
C PRO A 37 2.25 -16.29 -6.32
N ALA A 38 1.99 -17.03 -7.40
CA ALA A 38 2.98 -17.27 -8.45
C ALA A 38 3.42 -15.97 -9.17
N ILE A 39 2.53 -14.99 -9.28
CA ILE A 39 2.86 -13.65 -9.83
C ILE A 39 3.52 -12.77 -8.77
N LEU A 40 3.05 -12.80 -7.51
CA LEU A 40 3.59 -11.97 -6.44
C LEU A 40 5.03 -12.35 -6.08
N PHE A 41 5.39 -13.63 -6.09
CA PHE A 41 6.74 -14.08 -5.73
C PHE A 41 7.86 -13.44 -6.58
N PRO A 42 7.83 -13.46 -7.93
CA PRO A 42 8.83 -12.77 -8.74
C PRO A 42 8.73 -11.25 -8.63
N LEU A 43 7.55 -10.67 -8.40
CA LEU A 43 7.42 -9.23 -8.18
C LEU A 43 8.11 -8.79 -6.87
N ILE A 44 7.95 -9.57 -5.80
CA ILE A 44 8.68 -9.36 -4.53
C ILE A 44 10.19 -9.50 -4.78
N GLY A 45 10.62 -10.53 -5.52
CA GLY A 45 12.02 -10.71 -5.90
C GLY A 45 12.58 -9.52 -6.68
N ALA A 46 11.84 -9.02 -7.67
CA ALA A 46 12.20 -7.83 -8.44
C ALA A 46 12.25 -6.58 -7.55
N HIS A 47 11.28 -6.40 -6.66
CA HIS A 47 11.25 -5.30 -5.70
C HIS A 47 12.49 -5.31 -4.78
N LEU A 48 12.84 -6.47 -4.21
CA LEU A 48 14.04 -6.63 -3.38
C LEU A 48 15.34 -6.43 -4.19
N ALA A 49 15.38 -6.87 -5.44
CA ALA A 49 16.52 -6.64 -6.33
C ALA A 49 16.71 -5.13 -6.63
N LEU A 50 15.62 -4.40 -6.84
CA LEU A 50 15.65 -2.95 -7.03
C LEU A 50 16.08 -2.22 -5.75
N LEU A 51 15.60 -2.64 -4.58
CA LEU A 51 16.06 -2.11 -3.29
C LEU A 51 17.56 -2.38 -3.07
N ARG A 52 18.04 -3.57 -3.41
CA ARG A 52 19.48 -3.89 -3.31
C ARG A 52 20.33 -3.04 -4.26
N LYS A 53 19.80 -2.70 -5.44
CA LYS A 53 20.51 -1.91 -6.46
C LYS A 53 20.55 -0.41 -6.13
N HIS A 54 19.44 0.16 -5.66
CA HIS A 54 19.29 1.60 -5.44
C HIS A 54 19.38 2.01 -3.96
N GLY A 55 19.49 1.05 -3.04
CA GLY A 55 19.46 1.29 -1.61
C GLY A 55 18.05 1.53 -1.06
N GLU A 56 17.96 1.59 0.26
CA GLU A 56 16.72 1.91 0.98
C GLU A 56 16.47 3.42 1.04
N PHE A 57 15.21 3.82 1.24
CA PHE A 57 14.85 5.22 1.43
C PHE A 57 15.57 5.76 2.69
N GLY A 58 16.51 6.68 2.50
CA GLY A 58 17.35 7.21 3.58
C GLY A 58 18.85 6.92 3.40
N SER A 59 19.22 6.01 2.49
CA SER A 59 20.64 5.79 2.13
C SER A 59 21.31 7.04 1.53
N TYR A 60 20.52 8.00 1.03
CA TYR A 60 20.97 9.26 0.42
C TYR A 60 20.16 10.50 0.81
N ILE A 61 19.26 10.43 1.79
CA ILE A 61 18.29 11.52 2.02
C ILE A 61 18.83 12.53 3.02
N ASN A 62 19.30 13.67 2.51
CA ASN A 62 19.50 14.88 3.30
C ASN A 62 18.13 15.46 3.68
N TYR A 63 17.88 15.67 4.98
CA TYR A 63 16.98 16.74 5.41
C TYR A 63 17.81 18.03 5.44
N ARG A 64 17.31 19.12 4.85
CA ARG A 64 17.92 20.45 4.93
C ARG A 64 18.27 20.75 6.40
N GLY A 65 19.58 20.83 6.71
CA GLY A 65 20.08 21.07 8.07
C GLY A 65 20.63 19.87 8.85
N ALA A 66 20.67 18.65 8.29
CA ALA A 66 21.37 17.52 8.93
C ALA A 66 22.86 17.82 9.15
N TYR A 67 23.47 18.54 8.20
CA TYR A 67 24.69 19.32 8.39
C TYR A 67 24.47 20.65 7.67
N ARG A 68 24.17 21.74 8.39
CA ARG A 68 24.64 23.02 7.85
C ARG A 68 26.14 22.91 7.86
N SER A 69 26.78 22.93 6.69
CA SER A 69 28.15 23.44 6.63
C SER A 69 28.08 24.90 7.10
N ARG A 70 28.08 25.12 8.41
CA ARG A 70 28.64 26.34 8.93
C ARG A 70 30.10 26.27 8.47
N GLU A 71 30.56 27.27 7.71
CA GLU A 71 31.98 27.36 7.32
C GLU A 71 32.86 26.94 8.51
N GLY A 72 33.67 25.89 8.32
CA GLY A 72 34.58 25.38 9.34
C GLY A 72 34.11 24.22 10.22
N VAL A 73 33.04 23.49 9.87
CA VAL A 73 32.72 22.19 10.51
C VAL A 73 33.17 21.04 9.61
N ASP A 74 34.13 20.24 10.08
CA ASP A 74 34.60 19.04 9.40
C ASP A 74 33.47 18.01 9.30
N VAL A 75 33.00 17.72 8.09
CA VAL A 75 32.07 16.61 7.84
C VAL A 75 32.89 15.32 7.92
N PRO A 76 32.59 14.38 8.84
CA PRO A 76 33.30 13.10 8.88
C PRO A 76 33.11 12.36 7.54
N PRO A 77 34.15 11.62 7.07
CA PRO A 77 34.02 10.84 5.84
C PRO A 77 32.88 9.83 5.99
N PRO A 78 32.09 9.57 4.93
CA PRO A 78 31.00 8.61 4.99
C PRO A 78 31.54 7.22 5.35
N PRO A 79 30.81 6.42 6.15
CA PRO A 79 31.21 5.05 6.45
C PRO A 79 31.30 4.23 5.17
N ALA A 80 32.05 3.12 5.22
CA ALA A 80 32.22 2.23 4.08
C ALA A 80 30.86 1.63 3.67
N GLN A 81 30.34 2.03 2.51
CA GLN A 81 29.07 1.57 1.97
C GLN A 81 29.27 0.66 0.76
N ARG A 82 28.30 -0.21 0.51
CA ARG A 82 28.25 -0.97 -0.75
C ARG A 82 28.13 0.01 -1.93
N PRO A 83 28.69 -0.31 -3.11
CA PRO A 83 28.45 0.48 -4.30
C PRO A 83 26.94 0.49 -4.61
N ILE A 84 26.29 1.62 -4.37
CA ILE A 84 24.88 1.85 -4.67
C ILE A 84 24.84 2.92 -5.78
N GLU A 85 23.88 2.80 -6.70
CA GLU A 85 23.68 3.79 -7.75
C GLU A 85 23.11 5.08 -7.14
N PRO A 86 23.72 6.27 -7.39
CA PRO A 86 23.24 7.51 -6.79
C PRO A 86 21.82 7.86 -7.28
N PRO A 87 20.98 8.51 -6.46
CA PRO A 87 19.61 8.85 -6.83
C PRO A 87 19.57 9.78 -8.04
N TYR A 88 18.77 9.45 -9.05
CA TYR A 88 18.50 10.33 -10.18
C TYR A 88 17.35 11.31 -9.84
N PRO A 89 17.40 12.60 -10.21
CA PRO A 89 18.45 13.25 -11.01
C PRO A 89 19.67 13.65 -10.18
N ALA A 90 20.85 13.33 -10.69
CA ALA A 90 22.15 13.77 -10.16
C ALA A 90 22.40 15.26 -10.46
N VAL A 91 21.45 16.13 -10.11
CA VAL A 91 21.73 17.57 -10.11
C VAL A 91 22.67 17.81 -8.93
N PRO A 92 23.86 18.37 -9.14
CA PRO A 92 24.72 18.75 -8.04
C PRO A 92 23.95 19.76 -7.19
N THR A 93 23.52 19.35 -6.00
CA THR A 93 23.11 20.27 -4.97
C THR A 93 24.37 20.68 -4.21
N ASP A 94 24.52 21.98 -3.92
CA ASP A 94 25.66 22.49 -3.14
C ASP A 94 25.76 21.80 -1.76
N GLU A 95 24.64 21.25 -1.27
CA GLU A 95 24.57 20.37 -0.12
C GLU A 95 25.01 18.95 -0.51
N LEU A 96 26.21 18.57 -0.06
CA LEU A 96 26.80 17.23 -0.16
C LEU A 96 25.76 16.17 0.21
N TRP A 97 25.55 15.17 -0.65
CA TRP A 97 24.81 13.96 -0.32
C TRP A 97 25.54 13.23 0.80
N ALA A 98 25.15 13.50 2.05
CA ALA A 98 25.77 12.88 3.20
C ALA A 98 25.15 11.49 3.35
N ALA A 99 25.91 10.48 2.96
CA ALA A 99 25.64 9.11 3.32
C ALA A 99 25.44 9.02 4.86
N PRO A 100 24.57 8.14 5.38
CA PRO A 100 24.34 8.00 6.83
C PRO A 100 25.65 7.96 7.62
N LEU A 101 25.76 8.73 8.70
CA LEU A 101 26.99 8.76 9.52
C LEU A 101 27.31 7.42 10.16
N GLU A 102 26.26 6.69 10.53
CA GLU A 102 26.34 5.37 11.12
C GLU A 102 25.46 4.44 10.30
N THR A 103 26.04 3.31 9.89
CA THR A 103 25.34 2.24 9.19
C THR A 103 25.54 0.96 9.98
N GLU A 104 24.47 0.20 10.19
CA GLU A 104 24.54 -1.14 10.76
C GLU A 104 24.44 -2.19 9.64
N ASP A 105 25.09 -3.33 9.84
CA ASP A 105 24.96 -4.46 8.93
C ASP A 105 23.56 -5.09 9.01
N PHE A 106 23.03 -5.49 7.86
CA PHE A 106 21.73 -6.15 7.79
C PHE A 106 21.68 -7.45 8.62
N PHE A 107 22.76 -8.25 8.56
CA PHE A 107 22.91 -9.45 9.36
C PHE A 107 24.15 -9.31 10.25
N PRO A 108 24.03 -9.55 11.57
CA PRO A 108 22.86 -10.08 12.27
C PRO A 108 21.87 -9.01 12.79
N PHE A 109 22.24 -7.73 12.77
CA PHE A 109 21.56 -6.69 13.56
C PHE A 109 20.14 -6.39 13.09
N GLN A 110 19.95 -5.98 11.84
CA GLN A 110 18.62 -5.67 11.31
C GLN A 110 17.73 -6.92 11.30
N THR A 111 18.27 -8.07 10.88
CA THR A 111 17.55 -9.35 10.85
C THR A 111 17.02 -9.73 12.24
N PHE A 112 17.80 -9.47 13.29
CA PHE A 112 17.35 -9.73 14.67
C PHE A 112 16.22 -8.80 15.09
N LYS A 113 16.32 -7.49 14.80
CA LYS A 113 15.26 -6.50 15.05
C LYS A 113 13.97 -6.89 14.33
N ASP A 114 14.06 -7.21 13.03
CA ASP A 114 12.93 -7.64 12.20
C ASP A 114 12.30 -8.94 12.72
N GLY A 115 13.13 -9.91 13.12
CA GLY A 115 12.68 -11.18 13.70
C GLY A 115 11.94 -10.97 15.02
N LEU A 116 12.47 -10.14 15.92
CA LEU A 116 11.85 -9.82 17.19
C LEU A 116 10.49 -9.14 17.00
N VAL A 117 10.42 -8.11 16.14
CA VAL A 117 9.18 -7.39 15.84
C VAL A 117 8.15 -8.32 15.19
N SER A 118 8.57 -9.18 14.26
CA SER A 118 7.69 -10.14 13.58
C SER A 118 7.10 -11.16 14.56
N VAL A 119 7.92 -11.72 15.46
CA VAL A 119 7.45 -12.66 16.50
C VAL A 119 6.50 -11.95 17.46
N ALA A 120 6.82 -10.74 17.90
CA ALA A 120 5.94 -9.95 18.75
C ALA A 120 4.59 -9.68 18.08
N LEU A 121 4.57 -9.33 16.79
CA LEU A 121 3.34 -9.09 16.04
C LEU A 121 2.50 -10.36 15.91
N VAL A 122 3.11 -11.51 15.63
CA VAL A 122 2.41 -12.81 15.58
C VAL A 122 1.81 -13.14 16.95
N ILE A 123 2.54 -12.90 18.04
CA ILE A 123 2.01 -13.09 19.40
C ILE A 123 0.81 -12.17 19.63
N VAL A 124 0.89 -10.89 19.26
CA VAL A 124 -0.24 -9.95 19.40
C VAL A 124 -1.46 -10.43 18.61
N VAL A 125 -1.29 -10.82 17.35
CA VAL A 125 -2.40 -11.33 16.53
C VAL A 125 -3.00 -12.61 17.14
N PHE A 126 -2.17 -13.52 17.64
CA PHE A 126 -2.62 -14.74 18.30
C PHE A 126 -3.39 -14.44 19.59
N LEU A 127 -2.89 -13.52 20.43
CA LEU A 127 -3.57 -13.09 21.65
C LEU A 127 -4.92 -12.43 21.34
N LEU A 128 -4.99 -11.59 20.30
CA LEU A 128 -6.26 -11.00 19.86
C LEU A 128 -7.23 -12.08 19.36
N ALA A 129 -6.75 -13.07 18.59
CA ALA A 129 -7.57 -14.18 18.13
C ALA A 129 -8.12 -15.03 19.28
N VAL A 130 -7.35 -15.24 20.35
CA VAL A 130 -7.82 -15.98 21.54
C VAL A 130 -8.75 -15.13 22.42
N ALA A 131 -8.45 -13.84 22.59
CA ALA A 131 -9.19 -12.97 23.50
C ALA A 131 -10.52 -12.46 22.93
N ILE A 132 -10.54 -12.09 21.64
CA ILE A 132 -11.69 -11.48 20.96
C ILE A 132 -12.38 -12.48 20.01
N GLY A 133 -11.62 -13.43 19.45
CA GLY A 133 -12.10 -14.30 18.39
C GLY A 133 -12.08 -13.62 17.02
N ALA A 134 -12.24 -14.42 15.96
CA ALA A 134 -12.49 -13.91 14.62
C ALA A 134 -14.00 -13.74 14.41
N PRO A 135 -14.47 -12.65 13.77
CA PRO A 135 -15.87 -12.45 13.44
C PRO A 135 -16.28 -13.35 12.26
N LEU A 136 -16.38 -14.65 12.51
CA LEU A 136 -16.76 -15.64 11.51
C LEU A 136 -18.28 -15.68 11.38
N GLU A 137 -18.77 -15.56 10.15
CA GLU A 137 -20.19 -15.68 9.84
C GLU A 137 -20.63 -17.12 9.61
N ALA A 138 -21.95 -17.32 9.49
CA ALA A 138 -22.52 -18.62 9.17
C ALA A 138 -22.10 -19.10 7.77
N VAL A 139 -22.20 -20.41 7.55
CA VAL A 139 -21.98 -21.01 6.24
C VAL A 139 -22.96 -20.40 5.23
N ALA A 140 -22.46 -20.05 4.05
CA ALA A 140 -23.25 -19.42 3.01
C ALA A 140 -24.47 -20.28 2.62
N ASP A 141 -25.66 -19.69 2.71
CA ASP A 141 -26.93 -20.30 2.31
C ASP A 141 -27.61 -19.45 1.22
N PRO A 142 -27.61 -19.91 -0.05
CA PRO A 142 -28.24 -19.20 -1.17
C PRO A 142 -29.76 -19.04 -1.07
N SER A 143 -30.43 -19.75 -0.15
CA SER A 143 -31.88 -19.67 0.04
C SER A 143 -32.31 -18.52 0.97
N THR A 144 -31.36 -17.90 1.68
CA THR A 144 -31.64 -16.78 2.58
C THR A 144 -31.68 -15.45 1.84
N THR A 145 -32.69 -14.62 2.14
CA THR A 145 -32.83 -13.27 1.55
C THR A 145 -32.71 -12.15 2.60
N SER A 146 -32.52 -12.52 3.87
CA SER A 146 -32.43 -11.59 5.01
C SER A 146 -31.00 -11.22 5.40
N TYR A 147 -30.00 -11.76 4.71
CA TYR A 147 -28.59 -11.49 4.99
C TYR A 147 -28.16 -10.18 4.30
N THR A 148 -27.57 -9.29 5.09
CA THR A 148 -27.00 -8.03 4.60
C THR A 148 -25.48 -8.18 4.51
N PRO A 149 -24.91 -8.35 3.29
CA PRO A 149 -23.47 -8.51 3.14
C PRO A 149 -22.74 -7.22 3.51
N VAL A 150 -21.78 -7.32 4.43
CA VAL A 150 -20.89 -6.23 4.82
C VAL A 150 -19.47 -6.57 4.36
N PRO A 151 -18.77 -5.66 3.67
CA PRO A 151 -17.40 -5.93 3.25
C PRO A 151 -16.41 -5.79 4.41
N GLU A 152 -15.19 -6.29 4.23
CA GLU A 152 -14.15 -6.18 5.25
C GLU A 152 -13.76 -4.71 5.50
N TRP A 153 -13.19 -4.45 6.69
CA TRP A 153 -12.91 -3.09 7.19
C TRP A 153 -12.09 -2.22 6.22
N PHE A 154 -11.19 -2.81 5.44
CA PHE A 154 -10.34 -2.11 4.46
C PHE A 154 -11.09 -1.76 3.16
N PHE A 155 -12.28 -2.33 2.92
CA PHE A 155 -13.16 -1.97 1.81
C PHE A 155 -14.30 -1.04 2.22
N LEU A 156 -14.53 -0.82 3.51
CA LEU A 156 -15.57 0.10 4.01
C LEU A 156 -15.53 1.50 3.40
N PRO A 157 -14.37 2.13 3.15
CA PRO A 157 -14.34 3.44 2.52
C PRO A 157 -14.99 3.47 1.14
N LEU A 158 -14.76 2.41 0.36
CA LEU A 158 -15.32 2.30 -0.99
C LEU A 158 -16.82 1.99 -0.94
N ASP A 159 -17.23 1.15 0.00
CA ASP A 159 -18.65 0.83 0.21
C ASP A 159 -19.46 2.05 0.66
N GLU A 160 -18.93 2.83 1.62
CA GLU A 160 -19.54 4.10 2.03
C GLU A 160 -19.66 5.07 0.86
N LEU A 161 -18.59 5.20 0.06
CA LEU A 161 -18.61 6.07 -1.11
C LEU A 161 -19.63 5.60 -2.17
N LEU A 162 -19.82 4.30 -2.35
CA LEU A 162 -20.83 3.75 -3.25
C LEU A 162 -22.25 4.13 -2.83
N LEU A 163 -22.51 4.27 -1.53
CA LEU A 163 -23.82 4.61 -0.98
C LEU A 163 -24.10 6.12 -0.99
N LEU A 164 -23.06 6.95 -0.88
CA LEU A 164 -23.18 8.41 -0.94
C LEU A 164 -23.36 8.96 -2.37
N VAL A 165 -22.95 8.19 -3.38
CA VAL A 165 -22.90 8.63 -4.77
C VAL A 165 -24.18 8.21 -5.53
N PRO A 166 -24.78 9.08 -6.37
CA PRO A 166 -25.96 8.70 -7.16
C PRO A 166 -25.65 7.58 -8.15
N GLN A 167 -26.66 6.77 -8.50
CA GLN A 167 -26.49 5.54 -9.29
C GLN A 167 -25.72 5.73 -10.61
N GLN A 168 -25.87 6.87 -11.27
CA GLN A 168 -25.20 7.19 -12.54
C GLN A 168 -23.69 7.34 -12.39
N LEU A 169 -23.20 7.61 -11.18
CA LEU A 169 -21.79 7.85 -10.85
C LEU A 169 -21.12 6.64 -10.18
N ILE A 170 -21.82 5.52 -9.94
CA ILE A 170 -21.23 4.27 -9.44
C ILE A 170 -19.98 3.83 -10.24
N PRO A 171 -19.95 3.93 -11.59
CA PRO A 171 -18.74 3.58 -12.35
C PRO A 171 -17.50 4.40 -11.94
N LEU A 172 -17.67 5.65 -11.52
CA LEU A 172 -16.58 6.53 -11.08
C LEU A 172 -15.93 6.00 -9.80
N VAL A 173 -16.73 5.50 -8.86
CA VAL A 173 -16.24 4.95 -7.59
C VAL A 173 -15.35 3.73 -7.83
N LEU A 174 -15.65 2.91 -8.84
CA LEU A 174 -14.83 1.76 -9.23
C LEU A 174 -13.53 2.16 -9.92
N VAL A 175 -13.52 3.29 -10.64
CA VAL A 175 -12.33 3.79 -11.35
C VAL A 175 -11.39 4.54 -10.41
N LEU A 176 -11.89 5.14 -9.32
CA LEU A 176 -11.10 5.99 -8.42
C LEU A 176 -9.87 5.26 -7.81
N PRO A 177 -9.97 4.02 -7.27
CA PRO A 177 -8.80 3.30 -6.79
C PRO A 177 -7.77 3.02 -7.90
N THR A 178 -8.24 2.62 -9.08
CA THR A 178 -7.36 2.39 -10.24
C THR A 178 -6.68 3.67 -10.68
N GLY A 179 -7.40 4.79 -10.72
CA GLY A 179 -6.86 6.12 -10.99
C GLY A 179 -5.82 6.54 -9.95
N GLY A 180 -6.06 6.25 -8.67
CA GLY A 180 -5.10 6.47 -7.59
C GLY A 180 -3.81 5.68 -7.77
N VAL A 181 -3.90 4.38 -8.11
CA VAL A 181 -2.72 3.56 -8.42
C VAL A 181 -1.97 4.10 -9.63
N LEU A 182 -2.67 4.45 -10.71
CA LEU A 182 -2.05 5.04 -11.90
C LEU A 182 -1.39 6.38 -11.59
N LEU A 183 -2.01 7.20 -10.73
CA LEU A 183 -1.42 8.46 -10.26
C LEU A 183 -0.15 8.21 -9.44
N LEU A 184 -0.14 7.21 -8.55
CA LEU A 184 1.05 6.83 -7.78
C LEU A 184 2.18 6.32 -8.71
N LEU A 185 1.84 5.56 -9.75
CA LEU A 185 2.81 5.12 -10.77
C LEU A 185 3.30 6.29 -11.64
N ALA A 186 2.44 7.28 -11.90
CA ALA A 186 2.78 8.50 -12.63
C ALA A 186 3.52 9.54 -11.77
N LEU A 187 3.44 9.42 -10.45
CA LEU A 187 4.00 10.37 -9.48
C LEU A 187 5.48 10.70 -9.72
N PRO A 188 6.40 9.76 -9.97
CA PRO A 188 7.80 10.09 -10.27
C PRO A 188 7.99 10.93 -11.54
N PHE A 189 7.01 10.94 -12.46
CA PHE A 189 7.05 11.73 -13.69
C PHE A 189 6.39 13.10 -13.54
N ILE A 190 5.43 13.22 -12.62
CA ILE A 190 4.71 14.45 -12.30
C ILE A 190 5.54 15.30 -11.35
N ASP A 191 6.04 14.71 -10.26
CA ASP A 191 6.85 15.39 -9.26
C ASP A 191 8.33 15.12 -9.51
N ARG A 192 8.94 16.03 -10.27
CA ARG A 192 10.36 16.02 -10.63
C ARG A 192 11.21 16.88 -9.71
N GLY A 193 10.65 17.36 -8.59
CA GLY A 193 11.40 18.19 -7.65
C GLY A 193 12.60 17.43 -7.07
N PRO A 194 13.78 18.08 -6.93
CA PRO A 194 14.93 17.46 -6.30
C PRO A 194 14.71 17.26 -4.79
N GLU A 195 13.87 18.10 -4.19
CA GLU A 195 13.54 18.05 -2.77
C GLU A 195 12.79 16.77 -2.41
N ARG A 196 13.17 16.16 -1.28
CA ARG A 196 12.53 14.94 -0.75
C ARG A 196 11.81 15.17 0.58
N ASN A 197 12.06 16.29 1.23
CA ASN A 197 11.40 16.66 2.48
C ASN A 197 9.88 16.84 2.23
N PRO A 198 9.00 16.12 2.95
CA PRO A 198 7.56 16.29 2.84
C PRO A 198 7.10 17.76 3.02
N PHE A 199 7.70 18.49 3.96
CA PHE A 199 7.27 19.87 4.26
C PHE A 199 7.63 20.88 3.17
N GLU A 200 8.61 20.57 2.32
CA GLU A 200 9.05 21.42 1.19
C GLU A 200 8.28 21.08 -0.10
N ARG A 201 7.37 20.09 -0.06
CA ARG A 201 6.57 19.63 -1.22
C ARG A 201 5.06 19.73 -0.96
N PRO A 202 4.54 20.91 -0.59
CA PRO A 202 3.12 21.07 -0.26
C PRO A 202 2.20 20.68 -1.43
N ALA A 203 2.66 20.85 -2.68
CA ALA A 203 1.89 20.49 -3.88
C ALA A 203 1.52 18.99 -3.98
N VAL A 204 2.32 18.09 -3.40
CA VAL A 204 2.04 16.65 -3.36
C VAL A 204 1.55 16.20 -1.99
N MET A 205 2.11 16.76 -0.91
CA MET A 205 1.73 16.37 0.44
C MET A 205 0.31 16.82 0.81
N VAL A 206 -0.14 18.01 0.38
CA VAL A 206 -1.50 18.48 0.71
C VAL A 206 -2.58 17.61 0.06
N PRO A 207 -2.55 17.30 -1.26
CA PRO A 207 -3.48 16.35 -1.86
C PRO A 207 -3.38 14.94 -1.27
N GLY A 208 -2.16 14.47 -0.97
CA GLY A 208 -1.95 13.17 -0.33
C GLY A 208 -2.59 13.09 1.06
N ALA A 209 -2.39 14.13 1.89
CA ALA A 209 -3.02 14.23 3.21
C ALA A 209 -4.54 14.32 3.11
N PHE A 210 -5.07 15.07 2.14
CA PHE A 210 -6.51 15.13 1.90
C PHE A 210 -7.07 13.76 1.47
N ALA A 211 -6.37 13.03 0.61
CA ALA A 211 -6.77 11.68 0.20
C ALA A 211 -6.79 10.69 1.39
N VAL A 212 -5.77 10.73 2.25
CA VAL A 212 -5.73 9.92 3.48
C VAL A 212 -6.87 10.31 4.42
N LEU A 213 -7.08 11.60 4.66
CA LEU A 213 -8.16 12.09 5.50
C LEU A 213 -9.52 11.68 4.95
N PHE A 214 -9.72 11.77 3.64
CA PHE A 214 -10.93 11.34 2.96
C PHE A 214 -11.20 9.85 3.18
N VAL A 215 -10.19 8.99 3.00
CA VAL A 215 -10.32 7.55 3.28
C VAL A 215 -10.67 7.32 4.76
N VAL A 216 -9.99 7.99 5.69
CA VAL A 216 -10.27 7.86 7.14
C VAL A 216 -11.71 8.28 7.47
N ILE A 217 -12.18 9.42 6.94
CA ILE A 217 -13.54 9.88 7.16
C ILE A 217 -14.55 8.85 6.64
N LEU A 218 -14.35 8.31 5.44
CA LEU A 218 -15.22 7.28 4.89
C LEU A 218 -15.19 5.98 5.71
N THR A 219 -14.01 5.56 6.22
CA THR A 219 -13.92 4.43 7.16
C THR A 219 -14.74 4.67 8.41
N LEU A 220 -14.66 5.88 8.99
CA LEU A 220 -15.39 6.22 10.22
C LEU A 220 -16.90 6.29 10.00
N LEU A 221 -17.35 6.87 8.88
CA LEU A 221 -18.76 6.90 8.50
C LEU A 221 -19.31 5.49 8.26
N GLY A 222 -18.59 4.68 7.47
CA GLY A 222 -18.96 3.30 7.19
C GLY A 222 -19.02 2.45 8.45
N SER A 223 -18.00 2.56 9.32
CA SER A 223 -17.97 1.88 10.62
C SER A 223 -19.14 2.31 11.52
N GLY A 224 -19.41 3.61 11.61
CA GLY A 224 -20.56 4.14 12.37
C GLY A 224 -21.89 3.58 11.88
N ARG A 225 -22.06 3.38 10.57
CA ARG A 225 -23.24 2.71 10.03
C ARG A 225 -23.34 1.26 10.48
N LEU A 226 -22.24 0.51 10.43
CA LEU A 226 -22.24 -0.91 10.83
C LEU A 226 -22.69 -1.13 12.28
N PHE A 227 -22.29 -0.24 13.19
CA PHE A 227 -22.72 -0.32 14.60
C PHE A 227 -24.19 0.07 14.83
N ASN A 228 -24.87 0.64 13.83
CA ASN A 228 -26.26 1.06 13.90
C ASN A 228 -27.22 0.16 13.09
N LEU A 229 -26.71 -0.88 12.42
CA LEU A 229 -27.48 -1.92 11.75
C LEU A 229 -27.89 -3.02 12.74
#